data_AF-A0A941GUP0-F1
#
_entry.id   AF-A0A941GUP0-F1
#
_cell.length_a   1.000
_cell.length_b   1.000
_cell.length_c   1.000
_cell.angle_alpha   90.00
_cell.angle_beta   90.00
_cell.angle_gamma   90.00
#
_symmetry.space_group_name_H-M   'P 1'
#
loop_
_entity.id
_entity.type
_entity.pdbx_description
1 polymer ?
#
loop_
_entity_poly.entity_id
_entity_poly.type
_entity_poly.pdbx_seq_one_letter_code
_entity_poly.pdbx_strand_id
1 'polypeptide(L)'
;MARTTKYNSQGAWHNLDTEEEVLPEEVPSRHSKARARGNYLFFASQHEYEVYLALRDSYPKERVLCHQKVIVKPVSKGFGSISWTVDFLVKDEVGDFWIEAKGFTTREFIFKLILCEEFNPEVYQNLLMVFPNKTNTLDKLTKKLRNNQLTCITISQLRRFLKHGKVLASILQSKSAV
;
A
#
# COMPACT_ATOMS: atom_id res chain seq x y z
N MET A 1 1.64 -29.44 -12.45
CA MET A 1 2.42 -28.25 -12.05
C MET A 1 1.81 -27.03 -12.72
N ALA A 2 1.25 -26.09 -11.96
CA ALA A 2 0.67 -24.87 -12.52
C ALA A 2 1.79 -23.93 -12.99
N ARG A 3 1.83 -23.58 -14.28
CA ARG A 3 2.70 -22.54 -14.80
C ARG A 3 2.25 -21.21 -14.19
N THR A 4 3.03 -20.64 -13.29
CA THR A 4 2.87 -19.27 -12.85
C THR A 4 3.06 -18.37 -14.08
N THR A 5 1.96 -17.84 -14.61
CA THR A 5 2.01 -16.75 -15.59
C THR A 5 2.84 -15.65 -14.95
N LYS A 6 4.04 -15.39 -15.51
CA LYS A 6 4.88 -14.27 -15.12
C LYS A 6 4.01 -13.03 -15.31
N TYR A 7 3.55 -12.46 -14.22
CA TYR A 7 2.85 -11.18 -14.24
C TYR A 7 3.90 -10.16 -14.68
N ASN A 8 3.92 -9.82 -15.98
CA ASN A 8 4.70 -8.72 -16.50
C ASN A 8 3.98 -7.42 -16.12
N SER A 9 3.87 -7.12 -14.83
CA SER A 9 3.52 -5.76 -14.42
C SER A 9 4.72 -4.89 -14.74
N GLN A 10 4.68 -4.20 -15.88
CA GLN A 10 5.60 -3.10 -16.12
C GLN A 10 5.35 -2.08 -14.99
N GLY A 11 6.44 -1.65 -14.34
CA GLY A 11 6.36 -0.57 -13.36
C GLY A 11 6.09 0.76 -14.08
N ALA A 12 5.68 1.77 -13.32
CA ALA A 12 5.41 3.10 -13.84
C ALA A 12 6.36 4.12 -13.22
N TRP A 13 6.77 5.10 -14.02
CA TRP A 13 7.52 6.27 -13.55
C TRP A 13 6.61 7.49 -13.56
N HIS A 14 6.70 8.30 -12.52
CA HIS A 14 5.90 9.51 -12.37
C HIS A 14 6.82 10.71 -12.12
N ASN A 15 6.65 11.76 -12.90
CA ASN A 15 7.37 13.02 -12.73
C ASN A 15 6.61 13.92 -11.76
N LEU A 16 7.23 14.23 -10.63
CA LEU A 16 6.68 15.05 -9.55
C LEU A 16 6.57 16.53 -9.89
N ASP A 17 7.25 17.02 -10.93
CA ASP A 17 7.17 18.42 -11.34
C ASP A 17 5.99 18.65 -12.29
N THR A 18 5.79 17.72 -13.23
CA THR A 18 4.70 17.79 -14.21
C THR A 18 3.44 17.06 -13.75
N GLU A 19 3.55 16.20 -12.74
CA GLU A 19 2.52 15.27 -12.25
C GLU A 19 2.02 14.31 -13.35
N GLU A 20 2.91 13.88 -14.24
CA GLU A 20 2.60 12.98 -15.37
C GLU A 20 3.35 11.64 -15.29
N GLU A 21 2.77 10.60 -15.90
CA GLU A 21 3.50 9.35 -16.16
C GLU A 21 4.55 9.58 -17.26
N VAL A 22 5.74 9.02 -17.10
CA VAL A 22 6.83 9.15 -18.09
C VAL A 22 7.39 7.79 -18.46
N LEU A 23 7.94 7.70 -19.67
CA LEU A 23 8.61 6.50 -20.14
C LEU A 23 9.96 6.30 -19.45
N PRO A 24 10.44 5.06 -19.28
CA PRO A 24 11.71 4.78 -18.62
C PRO A 24 12.93 5.47 -19.27
N GLU A 25 12.89 5.73 -20.58
CA GLU A 25 13.97 6.40 -21.32
C GLU A 25 14.08 7.89 -20.98
N GLU A 26 13.00 8.50 -20.48
CA GLU A 26 12.94 9.90 -20.07
C GLU A 26 13.54 10.13 -18.67
N VAL A 27 13.76 9.05 -17.91
CA VAL A 27 14.32 9.10 -16.55
C VAL A 27 15.85 9.04 -16.61
N PRO A 28 16.58 10.02 -16.04
CA PRO A 28 18.05 10.02 -16.06
C PRO A 28 18.66 8.68 -15.64
N SER A 29 19.57 8.16 -16.48
CA SER A 29 20.15 6.83 -16.29
C SER A 29 21.14 6.81 -15.13
N ARG A 30 20.88 5.95 -14.13
CA ARG A 30 21.89 5.47 -13.17
C ARG A 30 21.59 4.03 -12.77
N HIS A 31 22.64 3.28 -12.48
CA HIS A 31 22.57 1.93 -11.91
C HIS A 31 21.89 1.96 -10.52
N SER A 32 20.57 1.78 -10.42
CA SER A 32 19.95 1.33 -9.16
C SER A 32 18.47 1.02 -9.29
N LYS A 33 18.02 0.04 -8.49
CA LYS A 33 16.61 -0.29 -8.20
C LYS A 33 15.95 0.76 -7.28
N ALA A 34 16.32 2.03 -7.40
CA ALA A 34 15.84 3.10 -6.53
C ALA A 34 14.35 3.39 -6.79
N ARG A 35 13.60 3.63 -5.72
CA ARG A 35 12.17 3.98 -5.75
C ARG A 35 11.92 5.47 -6.08
N ALA A 36 12.95 6.30 -6.02
CA ALA A 36 12.91 7.70 -6.40
C ALA A 36 14.24 8.11 -7.04
N ARG A 37 14.19 9.06 -7.98
CA ARG A 37 15.35 9.64 -8.67
C ARG A 37 15.09 11.11 -8.97
N GLY A 38 15.70 12.03 -8.23
CA GLY A 38 15.38 13.45 -8.38
C GLY A 38 13.87 13.67 -8.19
N ASN A 39 13.23 14.23 -9.21
CA ASN A 39 11.78 14.47 -9.22
C ASN A 39 10.98 13.31 -9.79
N TYR A 40 11.56 12.13 -9.99
CA TYR A 40 10.85 10.95 -10.51
C TYR A 40 10.59 9.93 -9.39
N LEU A 41 9.36 9.41 -9.31
CA LEU A 41 8.95 8.29 -8.47
C LEU A 41 8.75 7.02 -9.29
N PHE A 42 9.17 5.88 -8.74
CA PHE A 42 8.98 4.58 -9.36
C PHE A 42 8.00 3.69 -8.58
N PHE A 43 6.97 3.23 -9.28
CA PHE A 43 5.99 2.27 -8.80
C PHE A 43 6.28 0.90 -9.40
N ALA A 44 6.29 -0.14 -8.57
CA ALA A 44 6.67 -1.48 -9.01
C ALA A 44 5.58 -2.18 -9.83
N SER A 45 4.39 -1.59 -9.90
CA SER A 45 3.28 -2.07 -10.72
C SER A 45 2.33 -0.93 -11.11
N GLN A 46 1.59 -1.13 -12.20
CA GLN A 46 0.51 -0.22 -12.58
C GLN A 46 -0.55 -0.05 -11.49
N HIS A 47 -0.86 -1.12 -10.75
CA HIS A 47 -1.82 -1.06 -9.64
C HIS A 47 -1.35 -0.12 -8.52
N GLU A 48 -0.07 -0.17 -8.16
CA GLU A 48 0.52 0.77 -7.20
C GLU A 48 0.40 2.21 -7.71
N TYR A 49 0.67 2.43 -8.99
CA TYR A 49 0.53 3.75 -9.61
C TYR A 49 -0.91 4.26 -9.66
N GLU A 50 -1.88 3.40 -10.00
CA GLU A 50 -3.30 3.76 -9.99
C GLU A 50 -3.82 4.13 -8.60
N VAL A 51 -3.31 3.49 -7.55
CA VAL A 51 -3.59 3.85 -6.16
C VAL A 51 -3.00 5.22 -5.86
N TYR A 52 -1.74 5.47 -6.24
CA TYR A 52 -1.11 6.78 -6.08
C TYR A 52 -1.95 7.89 -6.72
N LEU A 53 -2.34 7.76 -7.98
CA LEU A 53 -3.16 8.75 -8.68
C LEU A 53 -4.49 8.99 -7.95
N ALA A 54 -5.19 7.92 -7.56
CA ALA A 54 -6.45 8.05 -6.82
C ALA A 54 -6.28 8.82 -5.50
N LEU A 55 -5.17 8.63 -4.79
CA LEU A 55 -4.85 9.39 -3.58
C LEU A 55 -4.54 10.86 -3.90
N ARG A 56 -3.74 11.12 -4.94
CA ARG A 56 -3.34 12.47 -5.35
C ARG A 56 -4.50 13.31 -5.88
N ASP A 57 -5.52 12.68 -6.47
CA ASP A 57 -6.76 13.34 -6.89
C ASP A 57 -7.54 13.93 -5.70
N SER A 58 -7.31 13.42 -4.48
CA SER A 58 -8.09 13.77 -3.29
C SER A 58 -7.26 14.41 -2.17
N TYR A 59 -5.95 14.20 -2.18
CA TYR A 59 -5.02 14.67 -1.15
C TYR A 59 -3.89 15.50 -1.77
N PRO A 60 -3.51 16.62 -1.14
CA PRO A 60 -2.38 17.43 -1.58
C PRO A 60 -1.06 16.65 -1.43
N LYS A 61 -0.02 17.07 -2.15
CA LYS A 61 1.21 16.29 -2.38
C LYS A 61 1.93 15.97 -1.09
N GLU A 62 1.92 16.92 -0.18
CA GLU A 62 2.59 16.89 1.11
C GLU A 62 1.92 15.90 2.08
N ARG A 63 0.66 15.55 1.81
CA ARG A 63 -0.12 14.58 2.59
C ARG A 63 0.00 13.15 2.07
N VAL A 64 0.54 12.91 0.87
CA VAL A 64 0.71 11.56 0.29
C VAL A 64 2.20 11.22 0.22
N LEU A 65 2.68 10.47 1.21
CA LEU A 65 4.08 10.04 1.29
C LEU A 65 4.25 8.64 0.74
N CYS A 66 5.07 8.48 -0.30
CA CYS A 66 5.34 7.18 -0.91
C CYS A 66 6.41 6.39 -0.14
N HIS A 67 6.34 5.07 -0.21
CA HIS A 67 7.38 4.12 0.21
C HIS A 67 7.88 4.30 1.65
N GLN A 68 6.94 4.36 2.61
CA GLN A 68 7.26 4.56 4.02
C GLN A 68 7.70 3.27 4.71
N LYS A 69 8.82 3.32 5.44
CA LYS A 69 9.39 2.14 6.11
C LYS A 69 8.74 1.93 7.48
N VAL A 70 8.04 0.82 7.64
CA VAL A 70 7.60 0.27 8.92
C VAL A 70 8.66 -0.69 9.43
N ILE A 71 9.09 -0.49 10.68
CA ILE A 71 10.03 -1.38 11.36
C ILE A 71 9.28 -2.07 12.49
N VAL A 72 9.21 -3.39 12.41
CA VAL A 72 8.64 -4.25 13.44
C VAL A 72 9.77 -4.85 14.25
N LYS A 73 9.75 -4.67 15.58
CA LYS A 73 10.78 -5.15 16.49
C LYS A 73 10.19 -6.18 17.46
N PRO A 74 10.27 -7.49 17.14
CA PRO A 74 9.87 -8.54 18.08
C PRO A 74 10.68 -8.43 19.38
N VAL A 75 10.03 -8.64 20.52
CA VAL A 75 10.65 -8.49 21.86
C VAL A 75 11.51 -9.71 22.25
N SER A 76 11.46 -10.81 21.49
CA SER A 76 12.16 -12.06 21.83
C SER A 76 13.67 -12.00 21.55
N LYS A 77 14.46 -12.54 22.49
CA LYS A 77 15.91 -12.73 22.30
C LYS A 77 16.16 -13.66 21.10
N GLY A 78 16.73 -13.11 20.02
CA GLY A 78 17.15 -13.85 18.83
C GLY A 78 16.37 -13.54 17.55
N PHE A 79 15.24 -12.81 17.62
CA PHE A 79 14.54 -12.36 16.43
C PHE A 79 15.00 -10.95 16.03
N GLY A 80 15.61 -10.83 14.86
CA GLY A 80 16.00 -9.54 14.29
C GLY A 80 14.79 -8.66 13.95
N SER A 81 15.02 -7.35 13.81
CA SER A 81 13.99 -6.43 13.33
C SER A 81 13.58 -6.78 11.90
N ILE A 82 12.28 -6.83 11.66
CA ILE A 82 11.72 -7.00 10.32
C ILE A 82 11.32 -5.63 9.81
N SER A 83 11.72 -5.30 8.59
CA SER A 83 11.30 -4.06 7.95
C SER A 83 10.45 -4.35 6.73
N TRP A 84 9.47 -3.48 6.54
CA TRP A 84 8.52 -3.51 5.45
C TRP A 84 8.33 -2.09 4.96
N THR A 85 8.47 -1.87 3.66
CA THR A 85 8.13 -0.60 3.04
C THR A 85 6.68 -0.66 2.61
N VAL A 86 5.83 0.11 3.28
CA VAL A 86 4.43 0.32 2.90
C VAL A 86 4.39 1.24 1.70
N ASP A 87 3.52 0.93 0.74
CA ASP A 87 3.47 1.65 -0.54
C ASP A 87 3.15 3.15 -0.34
N PHE A 88 2.21 3.49 0.57
CA PHE A 88 1.85 4.88 0.87
C PHE A 88 1.53 5.12 2.36
N LEU A 89 1.73 6.37 2.79
CA LEU A 89 1.21 6.94 4.03
C LEU A 89 0.45 8.21 3.66
N VAL A 90 -0.81 8.29 4.09
CA VAL A 90 -1.64 9.48 3.93
C VAL A 90 -1.79 10.17 5.28
N LYS A 91 -1.34 11.42 5.36
CA LYS A 91 -1.51 12.27 6.54
C LYS A 91 -2.85 12.99 6.45
N ASP A 92 -3.74 12.70 7.38
CA ASP A 92 -5.05 13.34 7.49
C ASP A 92 -5.17 14.06 8.83
N GLU A 93 -6.16 14.94 8.97
CA GLU A 93 -6.41 15.69 10.20
C GLU A 93 -6.88 14.77 11.34
N VAL A 94 -7.51 13.66 10.96
CA VAL A 94 -8.02 12.65 11.90
C VAL A 94 -6.99 11.55 12.23
N GLY A 95 -5.86 11.51 11.51
CA GLY A 95 -4.80 10.53 11.73
C GLY A 95 -4.06 10.10 10.48
N ASP A 96 -3.07 9.23 10.69
CA ASP A 96 -2.18 8.70 9.67
C ASP A 96 -2.70 7.36 9.14
N PHE A 97 -2.92 7.28 7.82
CA PHE A 97 -3.42 6.07 7.14
C PHE A 97 -2.33 5.39 6.32
N TRP A 98 -2.06 4.14 6.62
CA TRP A 98 -1.09 3.32 5.91
C TRP A 98 -1.80 2.60 4.77
N ILE A 99 -1.29 2.67 3.55
CA ILE A 99 -1.96 2.08 2.39
C ILE A 99 -0.99 1.18 1.64
N GLU A 100 -1.36 -0.09 1.51
CA GLU A 100 -0.60 -1.07 0.76
C GLU A 100 -1.37 -1.49 -0.50
N ALA A 101 -0.78 -1.25 -1.68
CA ALA A 101 -1.32 -1.66 -2.95
C ALA A 101 -0.84 -3.07 -3.30
N LYS A 102 -1.72 -4.08 -3.24
CA LYS A 102 -1.36 -5.47 -3.56
C LYS A 102 -2.18 -6.08 -4.68
N GLY A 103 -1.48 -6.61 -5.67
CA GLY A 103 -2.06 -7.53 -6.67
C GLY A 103 -2.19 -8.96 -6.15
N PHE A 104 -1.18 -9.47 -5.44
CA PHE A 104 -1.16 -10.81 -4.88
C PHE A 104 -0.47 -10.84 -3.51
N THR A 105 -0.92 -11.75 -2.65
CA THR A 105 -0.38 -11.89 -1.29
C THR A 105 0.50 -13.13 -1.16
N THR A 106 1.75 -12.92 -0.76
CA THR A 106 2.69 -13.99 -0.44
C THR A 106 2.58 -14.41 1.03
N ARG A 107 3.07 -15.62 1.37
CA ARG A 107 3.14 -16.07 2.77
C ARG A 107 4.01 -15.16 3.63
N GLU A 108 5.11 -14.67 3.07
CA GLU A 108 6.01 -13.72 3.73
C GLU A 108 5.28 -12.41 4.08
N PHE A 109 4.45 -11.89 3.18
CA PHE A 109 3.67 -10.69 3.45
C PHE A 109 2.64 -10.92 4.57
N ILE A 110 1.95 -12.06 4.58
CA ILE A 110 1.02 -12.42 5.68
C ILE A 110 1.76 -12.45 7.01
N PHE A 111 2.97 -13.03 7.04
CA PHE A 111 3.78 -13.06 8.26
C PHE A 111 4.14 -11.64 8.74
N LYS A 112 4.51 -10.73 7.83
CA LYS A 112 4.75 -9.31 8.17
C LYS A 112 3.51 -8.65 8.77
N LEU A 113 2.31 -8.94 8.24
CA LEU A 113 1.06 -8.43 8.80
C LEU A 113 0.78 -8.96 10.21
N ILE A 114 0.96 -10.26 10.45
CA ILE A 114 0.78 -10.86 11.79
C ILE A 114 1.72 -10.21 12.80
N LEU A 115 2.97 -9.98 12.41
CA LEU A 115 3.93 -9.30 13.29
C LEU A 115 3.58 -7.83 13.49
N CYS A 116 3.07 -7.15 12.45
CA CYS A 116 2.60 -5.77 12.57
C CYS A 116 1.41 -5.68 13.54
N GLU A 117 0.44 -6.59 13.44
CA GLU A 117 -0.71 -6.71 14.35
C GLU A 117 -0.27 -6.85 15.81
N GLU A 118 0.74 -7.67 16.08
CA GLU A 118 1.24 -7.94 17.43
C GLU A 118 2.10 -6.79 17.99
N PHE A 119 3.04 -6.28 17.21
CA PHE A 119 4.10 -5.41 17.73
C PHE A 119 3.92 -3.93 17.37
N ASN A 120 3.13 -3.60 16.34
CA ASN A 120 2.81 -2.23 15.92
C ASN A 120 1.29 -2.07 15.67
N PRO A 121 0.42 -2.29 16.69
CA PRO A 121 -1.02 -2.37 16.51
C PRO A 121 -1.64 -1.09 15.93
N GLU A 122 -1.09 0.09 16.24
CA GLU A 122 -1.55 1.37 15.70
C GLU A 122 -1.41 1.45 14.18
N VAL A 123 -0.25 1.07 13.64
CA VAL A 123 0.00 1.00 12.19
C VAL A 123 -0.96 0.00 11.56
N TYR A 124 -1.15 -1.16 12.20
CA TYR A 124 -2.02 -2.21 11.68
C TYR A 124 -3.51 -1.82 11.67
N GLN A 125 -4.00 -1.12 12.70
CA GLN A 125 -5.38 -0.62 12.77
C GLN A 125 -5.67 0.41 11.68
N ASN A 126 -4.67 1.24 11.36
CA ASN A 126 -4.77 2.26 10.33
C ASN A 126 -4.30 1.78 8.94
N LEU A 127 -4.04 0.47 8.79
CA LEU A 127 -3.60 -0.12 7.53
C LEU A 127 -4.78 -0.49 6.62
N LEU A 128 -4.75 0.05 5.41
CA LEU A 128 -5.69 -0.21 4.33
C LEU A 128 -5.01 -0.98 3.20
N MET A 129 -5.50 -2.18 2.92
CA MET A 129 -5.04 -3.00 1.80
C MET A 129 -5.88 -2.71 0.55
N VAL A 130 -5.26 -2.31 -0.55
CA VAL A 130 -5.97 -1.98 -1.80
C VAL A 130 -5.63 -2.98 -2.89
N PHE A 131 -6.64 -3.62 -3.47
CA PHE A 131 -6.53 -4.66 -4.51
C PHE A 131 -7.13 -4.19 -5.85
N PRO A 132 -6.74 -4.75 -7.01
CA PRO A 132 -7.26 -4.31 -8.30
C PRO A 132 -8.75 -4.69 -8.53
N ASN A 133 -9.11 -5.97 -8.47
CA ASN A 133 -10.42 -6.43 -8.98
C ASN A 133 -11.28 -7.20 -7.96
N LYS A 134 -10.76 -8.28 -7.35
CA LYS A 134 -11.54 -9.14 -6.44
C LYS A 134 -10.84 -9.35 -5.12
N THR A 135 -11.66 -9.34 -4.07
CA THR A 135 -11.27 -9.58 -2.70
C THR A 135 -11.18 -11.06 -2.35
N ASN A 136 -11.28 -12.02 -3.28
CA ASN A 136 -11.15 -13.46 -2.92
C ASN A 136 -9.80 -13.80 -2.25
N THR A 137 -8.79 -12.94 -2.43
CA THR A 137 -7.54 -12.97 -1.66
C THR A 137 -7.73 -12.52 -0.21
N LEU A 138 -8.63 -11.57 0.08
CA LEU A 138 -9.02 -11.15 1.44
C LEU A 138 -9.47 -12.34 2.29
N ASP A 139 -10.40 -13.16 1.80
CA ASP A 139 -10.99 -14.22 2.63
C ASP A 139 -9.97 -15.25 3.10
N LYS A 140 -8.88 -15.44 2.34
CA LYS A 140 -7.77 -16.31 2.73
C LYS A 140 -6.78 -15.63 3.69
N LEU A 141 -6.75 -14.31 3.66
CA LEU A 141 -5.80 -13.46 4.39
C LEU A 141 -6.37 -13.13 5.77
N THR A 142 -7.63 -12.71 5.85
CA THR A 142 -8.36 -12.42 7.09
C THR A 142 -8.49 -13.67 7.97
N LYS A 143 -8.82 -14.83 7.40
CA LYS A 143 -8.89 -16.12 8.15
C LYS A 143 -7.62 -16.52 8.90
N LYS A 144 -6.48 -15.92 8.58
CA LYS A 144 -5.19 -16.20 9.23
C LYS A 144 -4.77 -15.13 10.24
N LEU A 145 -5.46 -14.00 10.27
CA LEU A 145 -5.18 -12.88 11.17
C LEU A 145 -6.07 -13.01 12.40
N ARG A 146 -5.54 -12.67 13.58
CA ARG A 146 -6.23 -12.98 14.85
C ARG A 146 -7.45 -12.09 15.04
N ASN A 147 -7.37 -10.81 14.65
CA ASN A 147 -8.39 -9.85 14.99
C ASN A 147 -9.39 -9.54 13.86
N ASN A 148 -9.25 -10.12 12.65
CA ASN A 148 -10.12 -9.86 11.48
C ASN A 148 -10.34 -8.37 11.12
N GLN A 149 -9.58 -7.45 11.72
CA GLN A 149 -9.78 -6.00 11.65
C GLN A 149 -9.12 -5.35 10.42
N LEU A 150 -8.29 -6.10 9.68
CA LEU A 150 -7.61 -5.54 8.52
C LEU A 150 -8.63 -5.07 7.47
N THR A 151 -8.58 -3.78 7.15
CA THR A 151 -9.48 -3.21 6.14
C THR A 151 -8.87 -3.45 4.78
N CYS A 152 -9.64 -4.08 3.90
CA CYS A 152 -9.21 -4.23 2.52
C CYS A 152 -10.34 -3.90 1.57
N ILE A 153 -9.97 -3.24 0.48
CA ILE A 153 -10.89 -2.71 -0.53
C ILE A 153 -10.29 -2.91 -1.92
N THR A 154 -11.10 -2.69 -2.95
CA THR A 154 -10.61 -2.57 -4.32
C THR A 154 -10.26 -1.13 -4.68
N ILE A 155 -9.47 -0.92 -5.73
CA ILE A 155 -9.18 0.43 -6.26
C ILE A 155 -10.48 1.17 -6.64
N SER A 156 -11.46 0.47 -7.21
CA SER A 156 -12.78 1.04 -7.53
C SER A 156 -13.52 1.50 -6.27
N GLN A 157 -13.43 0.75 -5.17
CA GLN A 157 -14.00 1.16 -3.89
C GLN A 157 -13.25 2.37 -3.32
N LEU A 158 -11.92 2.39 -3.36
CA LEU A 158 -11.10 3.51 -2.92
C LEU A 158 -11.52 4.80 -3.64
N ARG A 159 -11.52 4.79 -4.98
CA ARG A 159 -11.95 5.94 -5.80
C ARG A 159 -13.35 6.42 -5.45
N ARG A 160 -14.28 5.49 -5.25
CA ARG A 160 -15.66 5.82 -4.85
C ARG A 160 -15.69 6.52 -3.48
N PHE A 161 -14.98 6.01 -2.49
CA PHE A 161 -14.94 6.64 -1.17
C PHE A 161 -14.37 8.05 -1.26
N LEU A 162 -13.21 8.20 -1.89
CA LEU A 162 -12.51 9.48 -2.03
C LEU A 162 -13.36 10.52 -2.80
N LYS A 163 -14.02 10.14 -3.89
CA LYS A 163 -14.90 11.02 -4.67
C LYS A 163 -16.06 11.61 -3.87
N HIS A 164 -16.53 10.91 -2.83
CA HIS A 164 -17.63 11.39 -1.98
C HIS A 164 -17.15 12.23 -0.79
N GLY A 165 -15.89 12.71 -0.81
CA GLY A 165 -15.31 13.47 0.29
C GLY A 165 -15.22 12.67 1.59
N LYS A 166 -15.33 11.33 1.50
CA LYS A 166 -15.21 10.47 2.66
C LYS A 166 -13.74 10.37 3.05
N VAL A 167 -13.44 10.84 4.25
CA VAL A 167 -12.15 10.67 4.91
C VAL A 167 -11.84 9.18 5.02
N LEU A 168 -10.57 8.78 4.85
CA LEU A 168 -10.12 7.39 4.97
C LEU A 168 -10.56 6.75 6.31
N ALA A 169 -10.70 7.55 7.38
CA ALA A 169 -11.29 7.13 8.66
C ALA A 169 -12.65 6.44 8.51
N SER A 170 -13.53 6.96 7.65
CA SER A 170 -14.86 6.40 7.45
C SER A 170 -14.82 5.02 6.79
N ILE A 171 -13.77 4.73 6.00
CA ILE A 171 -13.55 3.42 5.40
C ILE A 171 -13.21 2.41 6.49
N LEU A 172 -12.29 2.77 7.40
CA LEU A 172 -11.91 1.90 8.52
C LEU A 172 -13.07 1.64 9.49
N GLN A 173 -13.89 2.65 9.78
CA GLN A 173 -15.03 2.52 10.70
C GLN A 173 -16.20 1.71 10.13
N SER A 174 -16.35 1.63 8.81
CA SER A 174 -17.47 0.93 8.16
C SER A 174 -17.54 -0.57 8.42
N LYS A 175 -16.51 -1.17 9.02
CA LYS A 175 -16.45 -2.60 9.38
C LYS A 175 -16.95 -2.92 10.79
N SER A 176 -17.16 -1.93 11.66
CA SER A 176 -17.61 -2.18 13.04
C SER A 176 -19.14 -2.32 13.18
N ALA A 177 -19.89 -2.24 12.07
CA ALA A 177 -21.35 -2.20 12.06
C ALA A 177 -22.02 -3.45 11.47
N VAL A 178 -21.29 -4.58 11.36
CA VAL A 178 -21.82 -5.87 10.88
C VAL A 178 -21.64 -6.94 11.96
#